data_AF-A0A7T7HZN9-F1
#
_entry.id   AF-A0A7T7HZN9-F1
#
_cell.length_a   1.000
_cell.length_b   1.000
_cell.length_c   1.000
_cell.angle_alpha   90.00
_cell.angle_beta   90.00
_cell.angle_gamma   90.00
#
_symmetry.space_group_name_H-M   'P 1'
#
loop_
_entity.id
_entity.type
_entity.pdbx_description
1 polymer ?
#
loop_
_entity_poly.entity_id
_entity_poly.type
_entity_poly.pdbx_seq_one_letter_code
_entity_poly.pdbx_strand_id
1 'polypeptide(L)'
;MASDEQWYVLVEANYGFTDTQWKLEEKCHVVGGRSAALSRAEEICRTWCPFGWKPEECGRTVFEVSETSWLVELVEERWPESDDHAYTRGEHFRVTVARVVHAKEAPPAHPPEKKAGAIRRAFGGGR
;
A
#
# COMPACT_ATOMS: atom_id res chain seq x y z
N MET A 1 29.26 -5.89 14.68
CA MET A 1 27.84 -6.29 14.68
C MET A 1 27.38 -6.15 13.25
N ALA A 2 26.92 -7.24 12.62
CA ALA A 2 26.32 -7.13 11.29
C ALA A 2 25.14 -6.17 11.41
N SER A 3 25.06 -5.16 10.55
CA SER A 3 23.81 -4.41 10.41
C SER A 3 22.73 -5.43 10.06
N ASP A 4 21.72 -5.59 10.92
CA ASP A 4 20.60 -6.47 10.63
C ASP A 4 19.93 -5.95 9.37
N GLU A 5 20.20 -6.61 8.23
CA GLU A 5 19.62 -6.23 6.96
C GLU A 5 18.11 -6.39 7.05
N GLN A 6 17.39 -5.27 7.00
CA GLN A 6 15.94 -5.28 7.03
C GLN A 6 15.42 -5.49 5.61
N TRP A 7 14.60 -6.52 5.45
CA TRP A 7 13.95 -6.87 4.20
C TRP A 7 12.45 -6.67 4.31
N TYR A 8 11.86 -6.19 3.23
CA TYR A 8 10.44 -5.93 3.13
C TYR A 8 9.87 -6.47 1.83
N VAL A 9 8.60 -6.85 1.87
CA VAL A 9 7.77 -6.98 0.68
C VAL A 9 6.83 -5.76 0.63
N LEU A 10 6.90 -5.02 -0.47
CA LEU A 10 6.10 -3.85 -0.74
C LEU A 10 4.99 -4.24 -1.72
N VAL A 11 3.75 -3.89 -1.39
CA VAL A 11 2.60 -4.07 -2.27
C VAL A 11 2.08 -2.72 -2.69
N GLU A 12 2.15 -2.44 -3.99
CA GLU A 12 1.64 -1.22 -4.58
C GLU A 12 0.45 -1.54 -5.46
N ALA A 13 -0.64 -0.79 -5.35
CA ALA A 13 -1.78 -0.96 -6.23
C ALA A 13 -2.10 0.36 -6.94
N ASN A 14 -2.59 0.25 -8.17
CA ASN A 14 -2.97 1.40 -8.96
C ASN A 14 -4.45 1.68 -8.77
N TYR A 15 -4.77 2.87 -8.27
CA TYR A 15 -6.14 3.28 -7.94
C TYR A 15 -6.64 4.46 -8.74
N GLY A 16 -5.83 4.92 -9.69
CA GLY A 16 -6.22 5.99 -10.58
C GLY A 16 -7.03 5.47 -11.76
N PHE A 17 -7.83 6.34 -12.36
CA PHE A 17 -8.34 6.17 -13.73
C PHE A 17 -7.24 6.23 -14.81
N THR A 18 -5.97 6.26 -14.38
CA THR A 18 -4.78 6.42 -15.21
C THR A 18 -3.66 5.53 -14.67
N ASP A 19 -2.82 4.99 -15.55
CA ASP A 19 -1.76 4.02 -15.23
C ASP A 19 -0.62 4.51 -14.30
N THR A 20 -0.72 5.73 -13.80
CA THR A 20 0.38 6.45 -13.14
C THR A 20 0.25 6.59 -11.62
N GLN A 21 -0.87 6.18 -11.00
CA GLN A 21 -1.12 6.40 -9.57
C GLN A 21 -0.97 5.12 -8.73
N TRP A 22 0.25 4.59 -8.70
CA TRP A 22 0.65 3.53 -7.79
C TRP A 22 0.76 4.06 -6.35
N LYS A 23 0.08 3.41 -5.41
CA LYS A 23 0.17 3.72 -3.98
C LYS A 23 0.63 2.49 -3.22
N LEU A 24 1.50 2.71 -2.23
CA LEU A 24 1.93 1.67 -1.31
C LEU A 24 0.78 1.34 -0.34
N GLU A 25 0.23 0.14 -0.48
CA GLU A 25 -0.89 -0.35 0.32
C GLU A 25 -0.42 -1.19 1.49
N GLU A 26 0.56 -2.05 1.24
CA GLU A 26 1.09 -2.93 2.26
C GLU A 26 2.61 -2.89 2.30
N LYS A 27 3.15 -2.89 3.52
CA LYS A 27 4.57 -2.93 3.81
C LYS A 27 4.85 -4.01 4.82
N CYS A 28 5.23 -5.20 4.34
CA CYS A 28 5.50 -6.37 5.17
C CYS A 28 6.97 -6.44 5.55
N HIS A 29 7.32 -6.30 6.84
CA HIS A 29 8.68 -6.62 7.30
C HIS A 29 8.89 -8.14 7.30
N VAL A 30 10.04 -8.60 6.78
CA VAL A 30 10.37 -10.02 6.70
C VAL A 30 11.66 -10.32 7.44
N VAL A 31 11.56 -11.21 8.43
CA VAL A 31 12.71 -11.79 9.14
C VAL A 31 13.22 -13.00 8.34
N GLY A 32 14.55 -13.18 8.29
CA GLY A 32 15.17 -14.30 7.57
C GLY A 32 15.84 -13.91 6.23
N GLY A 33 15.97 -12.62 5.95
CA GLY A 33 16.75 -12.10 4.82
C GLY A 33 16.05 -12.21 3.46
N ARG A 34 16.83 -12.06 2.37
CA ARG A 34 16.32 -12.03 0.98
C ARG A 34 15.49 -13.25 0.63
N SER A 35 15.96 -14.46 0.96
CA SER A 35 15.26 -15.70 0.59
C SER A 35 13.86 -15.77 1.21
N ALA A 36 13.74 -15.42 2.49
CA ALA A 36 12.43 -15.38 3.15
C ALA A 36 11.53 -14.31 2.53
N ALA A 37 12.09 -13.15 2.16
CA ALA A 37 11.33 -12.09 1.50
C ALA A 37 10.82 -12.48 0.11
N LEU A 38 11.62 -13.23 -0.67
CA LEU A 38 11.19 -13.79 -1.95
C LEU A 38 10.03 -14.79 -1.76
N SER A 39 10.16 -15.73 -0.82
CA SER A 39 9.07 -16.68 -0.53
C SER A 39 7.79 -15.97 -0.07
N ARG A 40 7.92 -14.90 0.74
CA ARG A 40 6.76 -14.09 1.15
C ARG A 40 6.15 -13.32 -0.02
N ALA A 41 6.97 -12.81 -0.95
CA ALA A 41 6.48 -12.16 -2.15
C ALA A 41 5.71 -13.13 -3.05
N GLU A 42 6.21 -14.36 -3.25
CA GLU A 42 5.48 -15.39 -3.98
C GLU A 42 4.10 -15.70 -3.36
N GLU A 43 4.03 -15.79 -2.03
CA GLU A 43 2.78 -16.01 -1.31
C GLU A 43 1.80 -14.84 -1.56
N ILE A 44 2.27 -13.60 -1.41
CA ILE A 44 1.47 -12.39 -1.64
C ILE A 44 0.99 -12.34 -3.09
N CYS A 45 1.86 -12.63 -4.07
CA CYS A 45 1.48 -12.70 -5.47
C CYS A 45 0.33 -13.67 -5.74
N ARG A 46 0.18 -14.74 -4.94
CA ARG A 46 -0.89 -15.75 -5.09
C ARG A 46 -2.14 -15.47 -4.26
N THR A 47 -2.04 -14.72 -3.17
CA THR A 47 -3.10 -14.65 -2.15
C THR A 47 -3.64 -13.25 -1.91
N TRP A 48 -2.83 -12.20 -2.12
CA TRP A 48 -3.24 -10.84 -1.82
C TRP A 48 -4.24 -10.32 -2.84
N CYS A 49 -5.28 -9.63 -2.36
CA CYS A 49 -6.31 -8.99 -3.17
C CYS A 49 -6.61 -7.58 -2.63
N PRO A 50 -6.69 -6.56 -3.49
CA PRO A 50 -7.14 -5.23 -3.10
C PRO A 50 -8.67 -5.19 -2.90
N PHE A 51 -9.15 -4.29 -2.03
CA PHE A 51 -10.53 -3.78 -2.02
C PHE A 51 -11.70 -4.78 -2.11
N GLY A 52 -11.78 -5.73 -1.17
CA GLY A 52 -12.94 -6.62 -1.09
C GLY A 52 -13.07 -7.58 -2.28
N TRP A 53 -12.08 -7.60 -3.19
CA TRP A 53 -11.91 -8.69 -4.14
C TRP A 53 -11.62 -9.96 -3.35
N LYS A 54 -12.32 -11.04 -3.68
CA LYS A 54 -12.09 -12.33 -3.04
C LYS A 54 -11.22 -13.18 -3.94
N PRO A 55 -10.11 -13.75 -3.45
CA PRO A 55 -9.23 -14.58 -4.26
C PRO A 55 -9.95 -15.68 -5.04
N GLU A 56 -11.00 -16.27 -4.47
CA GLU A 56 -11.82 -17.32 -5.06
C GLU A 56 -12.77 -16.84 -6.19
N GLU A 57 -13.06 -15.54 -6.27
CA GLU A 57 -13.95 -14.94 -7.27
C GLU A 57 -13.18 -14.33 -8.45
N CYS A 58 -11.84 -14.39 -8.42
CA CYS A 58 -11.00 -13.67 -9.37
C CYS A 58 -10.03 -14.59 -10.12
N GLY A 59 -9.97 -14.44 -11.43
CA GLY A 59 -8.84 -14.88 -12.24
C GLY A 59 -7.58 -14.11 -11.84
N ARG A 60 -6.43 -14.77 -11.87
CA ARG A 60 -5.15 -14.20 -11.44
C ARG A 60 -4.04 -14.60 -12.39
N THR A 61 -3.28 -13.60 -12.84
CA THR A 61 -2.06 -13.79 -13.64
C THR A 61 -0.90 -13.08 -12.97
N VAL A 62 0.22 -13.79 -12.78
CA VAL A 62 1.44 -13.24 -12.16
C VAL A 62 2.52 -13.15 -13.23
N PHE A 63 2.98 -11.94 -13.50
CA PHE A 63 4.08 -11.65 -14.42
C PHE A 63 5.34 -11.36 -13.62
N GLU A 64 6.40 -12.11 -13.86
CA GLU A 64 7.73 -11.76 -13.36
C GLU A 64 8.30 -10.61 -14.19
N VAL A 65 8.58 -9.49 -13.54
CA VAL A 65 9.15 -8.29 -14.18
C VAL A 65 10.66 -8.25 -13.96
N SER A 66 11.11 -8.71 -12.79
CA SER A 66 12.52 -8.96 -12.47
C SER A 66 12.61 -9.99 -11.34
N GLU A 67 13.82 -10.40 -10.97
CA GLU A 67 14.07 -11.35 -9.87
C GLU A 67 13.45 -10.95 -8.51
N THR A 68 13.05 -9.69 -8.35
CA THR A 68 12.52 -9.15 -7.08
C THR A 68 11.23 -8.39 -7.25
N SER A 69 10.63 -8.40 -8.45
CA SER A 69 9.42 -7.63 -8.71
C SER A 69 8.48 -8.35 -9.66
N TRP A 70 7.20 -8.36 -9.29
CA TRP A 70 6.12 -8.98 -10.05
C TRP A 70 4.98 -7.99 -10.25
N LEU A 71 4.33 -8.09 -11.40
CA LEU A 71 3.04 -7.47 -11.67
C LEU A 71 1.98 -8.57 -11.57
N VAL A 72 0.92 -8.33 -10.81
CA VAL A 72 -0.21 -9.24 -10.69
C VAL A 72 -1.43 -8.57 -11.28
N GLU A 73 -2.06 -9.26 -12.21
CA GLU A 73 -3.36 -8.91 -12.76
C GLU A 73 -4.43 -9.75 -12.09
N LEU A 74 -5.49 -9.10 -11.64
CA LEU A 74 -6.71 -9.72 -11.18
C LEU A 74 -7.83 -9.39 -12.15
N VAL A 75 -8.61 -10.40 -12.51
CA VAL A 75 -9.75 -10.26 -13.42
C VAL A 75 -10.97 -10.89 -12.77
N GLU A 76 -12.08 -10.17 -12.76
CA GLU A 76 -13.36 -10.66 -12.26
C GLU A 76 -14.42 -10.42 -13.32
N GLU A 77 -15.22 -11.44 -13.61
CA GLU A 77 -16.41 -11.31 -14.45
C GLU A 77 -17.62 -11.07 -13.55
N ARG A 78 -18.36 -9.99 -13.82
CA ARG A 78 -19.54 -9.62 -13.06
C ARG A 78 -20.76 -9.51 -13.95
N TRP A 79 -21.90 -9.89 -13.40
CA TRP A 79 -23.21 -9.63 -13.98
C TRP A 79 -24.05 -8.81 -12.98
N PRO A 80 -24.02 -7.47 -13.07
CA PRO A 80 -24.85 -6.62 -12.22
C PRO A 80 -26.33 -6.91 -12.46
N GLU A 81 -27.13 -6.88 -11.40
CA GLU A 81 -28.59 -6.99 -11.53
C GLU A 81 -29.21 -5.85 -12.37
N SER A 82 -28.52 -4.70 -12.46
CA SER A 82 -28.96 -3.55 -13.26
C SER A 82 -28.65 -3.66 -14.74
N ASP A 83 -27.82 -4.61 -15.15
CA ASP A 83 -27.22 -4.63 -16.48
C ASP A 83 -27.56 -5.96 -17.20
N ASP A 84 -27.99 -5.85 -18.47
CA ASP A 84 -28.36 -7.02 -19.28
C ASP A 84 -27.16 -7.77 -19.90
N HIS A 85 -25.94 -7.48 -19.44
CA HIS A 85 -24.72 -8.10 -19.95
C HIS A 85 -23.67 -8.27 -18.86
N ALA A 86 -22.87 -9.33 -18.99
CA ALA A 86 -21.65 -9.46 -18.22
C ALA A 86 -20.63 -8.40 -18.62
N TYR A 87 -19.83 -7.95 -17.66
CA TYR A 87 -18.62 -7.19 -17.95
C TYR A 87 -17.45 -7.76 -17.17
N THR A 88 -16.27 -7.59 -17.74
CA THR A 88 -15.01 -7.96 -17.11
C THR A 88 -14.38 -6.74 -16.47
N ARG A 89 -14.05 -6.84 -15.19
CA ARG A 89 -13.24 -5.84 -14.48
C ARG A 89 -11.84 -6.40 -14.29
N GLY A 90 -10.83 -5.56 -14.57
CA GLY A 90 -9.43 -5.86 -14.29
C GLY A 90 -8.86 -4.88 -13.27
N GLU A 91 -7.97 -5.36 -12.42
CA GLU A 91 -7.17 -4.56 -11.49
C GLU A 91 -5.73 -5.09 -11.48
N HIS A 92 -4.77 -4.21 -11.17
CA HIS A 92 -3.36 -4.58 -11.11
C HIS A 92 -2.72 -4.13 -9.82
N PHE A 93 -1.85 -4.98 -9.28
CA PHE A 93 -0.96 -4.63 -8.19
C PHE A 93 0.47 -5.13 -8.45
N ARG A 94 1.46 -4.48 -7.84
CA ARG A 94 2.86 -4.84 -7.90
C ARG A 94 3.33 -5.34 -6.56
N VAL A 95 4.18 -6.36 -6.59
CA VAL A 95 4.83 -6.92 -5.42
C VAL A 95 6.33 -6.77 -5.62
N THR A 96 7.01 -6.11 -4.70
CA THR A 96 8.46 -5.88 -4.79
C THR A 96 9.16 -6.26 -3.50
N VAL A 97 10.24 -7.04 -3.62
CA VAL A 97 11.16 -7.32 -2.52
C VAL A 97 12.19 -6.21 -2.42
N ALA A 98 12.29 -5.58 -1.26
CA ALA A 98 13.17 -4.45 -1.04
C ALA A 98 14.03 -4.64 0.21
N ARG A 99 15.30 -4.24 0.12
CA ARG A 99 16.20 -4.09 1.27
C ARG A 99 16.22 -2.64 1.71
N VAL A 100 16.14 -2.39 3.01
CA VAL A 100 16.33 -1.03 3.55
C VAL A 100 17.80 -0.66 3.39
N VAL A 101 18.07 0.34 2.54
CA VAL A 101 19.43 0.87 2.32
C VAL A 101 19.75 2.05 3.23
N HIS A 102 18.74 2.78 3.68
CA HIS A 102 18.86 3.91 4.58
C HIS A 102 17.54 4.10 5.34
N ALA A 103 17.63 4.31 6.64
CA ALA A 103 16.51 4.73 7.47
C ALA A 103 17.00 5.82 8.42
N LYS A 104 16.16 6.83 8.62
CA LYS A 104 16.35 7.88 9.62
C LYS A 104 15.05 8.03 10.37
N GLU A 105 15.12 7.99 11.70
CA GLU A 105 13.95 8.22 12.53
C GLU A 105 13.42 9.65 12.34
N ALA A 106 12.09 9.78 12.30
CA ALA A 106 11.46 11.09 12.26
C ALA A 106 11.80 11.84 13.56
N PRO A 107 12.11 13.15 13.49
CA PRO A 107 12.27 13.94 14.71
C PRO A 107 10.96 13.91 15.52
N PRO A 108 11.05 14.03 16.85
CA PRO A 108 9.86 14.06 17.69
C PRO A 108 8.94 15.22 17.27
N ALA A 109 7.64 14.96 17.27
CA ALA A 109 6.65 16.00 16.97
C ALA A 109 6.64 17.03 18.11
N HIS A 110 6.76 18.31 17.75
CA HIS A 110 6.59 19.42 18.71
C HIS A 110 5.15 19.97 18.62
N PRO A 111 4.52 20.31 19.75
CA PRO A 111 3.24 21.01 19.73
C PRO A 111 3.38 22.33 18.94
N PRO A 112 2.32 22.78 18.23
CA PRO A 112 2.34 24.10 17.61
C PRO A 112 2.61 25.16 18.67
N GLU A 113 3.50 26.10 18.37
CA GLU A 113 3.77 27.22 19.28
C GLU A 113 2.46 27.93 19.62
N LYS A 114 2.17 28.07 20.91
CA LYS A 114 1.05 28.90 21.34
C LYS A 114 1.33 30.32 20.86
N LYS A 115 0.58 30.79 19.85
CA LYS A 115 0.56 32.22 19.51
C LYS A 115 0.27 32.97 20.80
N ALA A 116 1.22 33.81 21.22
CA ALA A 116 1.05 34.66 22.40
C ALA A 116 -0.33 35.32 22.32
N GLY A 117 -1.13 35.11 23.36
CA GLY A 117 -2.57 35.28 23.32
C GLY A 117 -3.01 36.59 22.68
N ALA A 118 -3.92 36.51 21.73
CA ALA A 118 -4.81 37.63 21.46
C ALA A 118 -5.54 37.90 22.78
N ILE A 119 -5.11 38.96 23.48
CA ILE A 119 -5.79 39.49 24.66
C ILE A 119 -7.22 39.80 24.21
N ARG A 120 -8.16 38.91 24.52
CA ARG A 120 -9.59 39.20 24.43
C ARG A 120 -9.83 40.30 25.46
N ARG A 121 -9.87 41.55 25.01
CA ARG A 121 -10.34 42.67 25.82
C ARG A 121 -11.80 42.39 26.19
N ALA A 122 -12.03 41.82 27.36
CA ALA A 122 -13.30 41.92 28.04
C ALA A 122 -13.40 43.37 28.55
N PHE A 123 -13.97 44.27 27.74
CA PHE A 123 -14.50 45.50 28.29
C PHE A 123 -15.85 45.17 28.92
N GLY A 124 -15.86 45.04 30.24
CA GLY A 124 -17.05 45.18 31.04
C GLY A 124 -17.64 46.58 30.85
N GLY A 125 -18.86 46.63 30.32
CA GLY A 125 -19.70 47.81 30.37
C GLY A 125 -20.66 47.66 31.53
N GLY A 126 -20.23 48.10 32.71
CA GLY A 126 -21.15 48.40 33.80
C GLY A 126 -21.72 49.80 33.58
N ARG A 127 -23.02 49.88 33.30
CA ARG A 127 -24.01 50.79 33.90
C ARG A 127 -25.36 50.61 33.24
#